data_AF-A0A524CZ24-F1
#
_entry.id   AF-A0A524CZ24-F1
#
_cell.length_a   1.000
_cell.length_b   1.000
_cell.length_c   1.000
_cell.angle_alpha   90.00
_cell.angle_beta   90.00
_cell.angle_gamma   90.00
#
_symmetry.space_group_name_H-M   'P 1'
#
loop_
_entity.id
_entity.type
_entity.pdbx_description
1 polymer ?
#
loop_
_entity_poly.entity_id
_entity_poly.type
_entity_poly.pdbx_seq_one_letter_code
_entity_poly.pdbx_strand_id
1 'polypeptide(L)'
;MNILIASDGKYGDRAAKTILRKFPATEFFTIRERPLNQIIDEVDLNKEFISKIKWADLLIIYIRHPDIVMEICEYGKPTIIAVDFGEGFLRQVKKINPKIVMPKAMCNIHPNTGIPEIDTYFTKYGFPTFKIILDHSQGKIPIIKNIELLVESPCGVSREGLKQLIGKKLVPETITSYGVFIRHECREPISV
;
A
#
# COMPACT_ATOMS: atom_id res chain seq x y z
N MET A 1 0.20 13.20 -10.71
CA MET A 1 1.08 12.24 -10.04
C MET A 1 0.93 10.90 -10.73
N ASN A 2 1.96 10.53 -11.46
CA ASN A 2 2.08 9.27 -12.19
C ASN A 2 2.61 8.22 -11.22
N ILE A 3 1.88 7.11 -11.04
CA ILE A 3 2.28 6.05 -10.12
C ILE A 3 2.58 4.80 -10.93
N LEU A 4 3.76 4.22 -10.73
CA LEU A 4 4.08 2.89 -11.24
C LEU A 4 4.06 1.89 -10.10
N ILE A 5 3.21 0.88 -10.23
CA ILE A 5 3.16 -0.26 -9.32
C ILE A 5 3.88 -1.43 -9.99
N ALA A 6 5.00 -1.85 -9.42
CA ALA A 6 5.81 -2.96 -9.93
C ALA A 6 5.59 -4.21 -9.10
N SER A 7 5.36 -5.36 -9.73
CA SER A 7 5.07 -6.63 -9.06
C SER A 7 5.80 -7.80 -9.69
N ASP A 8 6.10 -8.83 -8.90
CA ASP A 8 6.56 -10.14 -9.39
C ASP A 8 5.40 -11.11 -9.70
N GLY A 9 4.16 -10.64 -9.61
CA GLY A 9 2.94 -11.38 -9.89
C GLY A 9 2.25 -11.99 -8.67
N LYS A 10 2.83 -11.95 -7.46
CA LYS A 10 2.14 -12.47 -6.26
C LYS A 10 1.21 -11.47 -5.60
N TYR A 11 1.60 -10.19 -5.59
CA TYR A 11 0.92 -9.14 -4.85
C TYR A 11 0.74 -7.88 -5.69
N GLY A 12 -0.04 -6.91 -5.20
CA GLY A 12 -0.18 -5.58 -5.82
C GLY A 12 -1.28 -5.44 -6.87
N ASP A 13 -1.88 -6.53 -7.37
CA ASP A 13 -2.96 -6.49 -8.37
C ASP A 13 -4.21 -5.76 -7.83
N ARG A 14 -4.63 -6.10 -6.60
CA ARG A 14 -5.77 -5.45 -5.92
C ARG A 14 -5.45 -3.99 -5.57
N ALA A 15 -4.20 -3.73 -5.21
CA ALA A 15 -3.74 -2.38 -4.91
C ALA A 15 -3.79 -1.50 -6.16
N ALA A 16 -3.30 -1.99 -7.30
CA ALA A 16 -3.35 -1.25 -8.57
C ALA A 16 -4.76 -0.83 -8.96
N LYS A 17 -5.72 -1.77 -8.93
CA LYS A 17 -7.14 -1.47 -9.20
C LYS A 17 -7.71 -0.43 -8.24
N THR A 18 -7.34 -0.52 -6.97
CA THR A 18 -7.82 0.39 -5.92
C THR A 18 -7.25 1.79 -6.07
N ILE A 19 -5.94 1.90 -6.30
CA ILE A 19 -5.17 3.15 -6.40
C ILE A 19 -5.60 3.95 -7.63
N LEU A 20 -5.89 3.27 -8.75
CA LEU A 20 -6.36 3.89 -9.99
C LEU A 20 -7.60 4.78 -9.78
N ARG A 21 -8.45 4.48 -8.79
CA ARG A 21 -9.67 5.26 -8.50
C ARG A 21 -9.39 6.69 -8.01
N LYS A 22 -8.27 6.93 -7.33
CA LYS A 22 -7.88 8.28 -6.86
C LYS A 22 -6.65 8.83 -7.60
N PHE A 23 -5.87 7.97 -8.25
CA PHE A 23 -4.75 8.33 -9.10
C PHE A 23 -4.90 7.69 -10.49
N PRO A 24 -5.65 8.32 -11.42
CA PRO A 24 -5.97 7.72 -12.73
C PRO A 24 -4.76 7.45 -13.63
N ALA A 25 -3.66 8.17 -13.45
CA ALA A 25 -2.39 7.93 -14.12
C ALA A 25 -1.54 6.87 -13.39
N THR A 26 -2.18 5.78 -12.93
CA THR A 26 -1.48 4.65 -12.32
C THR A 26 -1.29 3.56 -13.36
N GLU A 27 -0.05 3.08 -13.49
CA GLU A 27 0.28 1.92 -14.31
C GLU A 27 0.72 0.75 -13.44
N PHE A 28 0.40 -0.48 -13.87
CA PHE A 28 0.81 -1.72 -13.24
C PHE A 28 1.74 -2.48 -14.18
N PHE A 29 2.91 -2.86 -13.69
CA PHE A 29 3.90 -3.61 -14.46
C PHE A 29 4.31 -4.87 -13.71
N THR A 30 4.24 -6.01 -14.40
CA THR A 30 4.61 -7.30 -13.83
C THR A 30 5.94 -7.76 -14.43
N ILE A 31 6.89 -8.08 -13.57
CA ILE A 31 8.11 -8.79 -13.94
C ILE A 31 7.98 -10.28 -13.61
N ARG A 32 8.86 -11.10 -14.20
CA ARG A 32 8.92 -12.52 -13.89
C ARG A 32 9.40 -12.74 -12.45
N GLU A 33 8.68 -13.56 -11.69
CA GLU A 33 9.12 -14.04 -10.37
C GLU A 33 10.47 -14.76 -10.47
N ARG A 34 11.38 -14.45 -9.54
CA ARG A 34 12.66 -15.14 -9.37
C ARG A 34 12.73 -15.81 -7.99
N PRO A 35 13.43 -16.95 -7.85
CA PRO A 35 13.66 -17.58 -6.54
C PRO A 35 14.32 -16.60 -5.58
N LEU A 36 13.78 -16.49 -4.36
CA LEU A 36 14.24 -15.48 -3.38
C LEU A 36 15.65 -15.73 -2.85
N ASN A 37 16.12 -16.98 -2.93
CA ASN A 37 17.45 -17.41 -2.50
C ASN A 37 18.50 -17.34 -3.61
N GLN A 38 18.12 -16.93 -4.82
CA GLN A 38 19.06 -16.76 -5.92
C GLN A 38 19.77 -15.41 -5.75
N ILE A 39 21.10 -15.40 -5.74
CA ILE A 39 21.86 -14.17 -5.90
C ILE A 39 21.90 -13.84 -7.39
N ILE A 40 21.60 -12.61 -7.75
CA ILE A 40 21.61 -12.15 -9.14
C ILE A 40 22.85 -11.29 -9.34
N ASP A 41 23.83 -11.78 -10.12
CA ASP A 41 25.06 -11.05 -10.40
C ASP A 41 24.79 -9.76 -11.21
N GLU A 42 23.90 -9.83 -12.21
CA GLU A 42 23.45 -8.67 -13.00
C GLU A 42 21.93 -8.65 -13.15
N VAL A 43 21.29 -7.58 -12.65
CA VAL A 43 19.85 -7.38 -12.77
C VAL A 43 19.56 -6.66 -14.09
N ASP A 44 19.25 -7.42 -15.15
CA ASP A 44 18.78 -6.83 -16.40
C ASP A 44 17.27 -6.49 -16.32
N LEU A 45 16.97 -5.19 -16.20
CA LEU A 45 15.61 -4.66 -16.31
C LEU A 45 15.29 -4.37 -17.78
N ASN A 46 14.17 -4.92 -18.28
CA ASN A 46 13.80 -4.69 -19.66
C ASN A 46 13.57 -3.19 -19.97
N LYS A 47 13.83 -2.78 -21.22
CA LYS A 47 13.77 -1.35 -21.64
C LYS A 47 12.40 -0.71 -21.41
N GLU A 48 11.33 -1.47 -21.55
CA GLU A 48 9.97 -1.00 -21.31
C GLU A 48 9.78 -0.60 -19.83
N PHE A 49 10.22 -1.46 -18.91
CA PHE A 49 10.14 -1.23 -17.48
C PHE A 49 10.96 -0.02 -17.06
N ILE A 50 12.18 0.11 -17.59
CA ILE A 50 13.02 1.30 -17.37
C ILE A 50 12.31 2.58 -17.83
N SER A 51 11.65 2.55 -19.00
CA SER A 51 10.88 3.69 -19.49
C SER A 51 9.74 4.07 -18.53
N LYS A 52 9.04 3.08 -17.99
CA LYS A 52 7.97 3.32 -17.01
C LYS A 52 8.51 3.85 -15.68
N ILE A 53 9.65 3.34 -15.20
CA ILE A 53 10.32 3.87 -14.01
C ILE A 53 10.64 5.36 -14.19
N LYS A 54 11.20 5.73 -15.34
CA LYS A 54 11.54 7.12 -15.65
C LYS A 54 10.30 8.03 -15.72
N TRP A 55 9.20 7.52 -16.26
CA TRP A 55 7.91 8.23 -16.36
C TRP A 55 7.22 8.47 -15.01
N ALA A 56 7.42 7.59 -14.03
CA ALA A 56 6.72 7.67 -12.75
C ALA A 56 7.23 8.81 -11.85
N ASP A 57 6.30 9.43 -11.12
CA ASP A 57 6.59 10.34 -10.01
C ASP A 57 6.80 9.55 -8.71
N LEU A 58 6.08 8.44 -8.56
CA LEU A 58 6.12 7.54 -7.41
C LEU A 58 6.16 6.08 -7.85
N LEU A 59 7.08 5.31 -7.26
CA LEU A 59 7.12 3.85 -7.39
C LEU A 59 6.47 3.18 -6.17
N ILE A 60 5.68 2.14 -6.40
CA ILE A 60 5.19 1.23 -5.35
C ILE A 60 5.62 -0.19 -5.72
N ILE A 61 6.51 -0.77 -4.93
CA ILE A 61 7.17 -2.02 -5.26
C ILE A 61 6.60 -3.17 -4.42
N TYR A 62 5.96 -4.12 -5.10
CA TYR A 62 5.49 -5.42 -4.57
C TYR A 62 6.41 -6.58 -4.98
N ILE A 63 7.58 -6.29 -5.56
CA ILE A 63 8.60 -7.27 -5.91
C ILE A 63 9.27 -7.76 -4.63
N ARG A 64 9.44 -9.09 -4.50
CA ARG A 64 9.98 -9.73 -3.29
C ARG A 64 11.46 -10.06 -3.36
N HIS A 65 12.12 -9.88 -4.50
CA HIS A 65 13.54 -10.19 -4.63
C HIS A 65 14.41 -8.97 -4.30
N PRO A 66 15.27 -9.01 -3.27
CA PRO A 66 16.00 -7.83 -2.78
C PRO A 66 16.90 -7.20 -3.84
N ASP A 67 17.64 -8.00 -4.61
CA ASP A 67 18.54 -7.49 -5.67
C ASP A 67 17.78 -6.68 -6.74
N ILE A 68 16.60 -7.16 -7.14
CA ILE A 68 15.76 -6.45 -8.12
C ILE A 68 15.24 -5.14 -7.52
N VAL A 69 14.82 -5.15 -6.26
CA VAL A 69 14.36 -3.94 -5.57
C VAL A 69 15.49 -2.92 -5.46
N MET A 70 16.70 -3.38 -5.15
CA MET A 70 17.90 -2.53 -5.06
C MET A 70 18.19 -1.85 -6.40
N GLU A 71 18.24 -2.62 -7.49
CA GLU A 71 18.43 -2.11 -8.85
C GLU A 71 17.38 -1.04 -9.23
N ILE A 72 16.11 -1.29 -8.94
CA ILE A 72 15.04 -0.32 -9.22
C ILE A 72 15.24 0.97 -8.41
N CYS A 73 15.72 0.86 -7.16
CA CYS A 73 15.90 2.00 -6.28
C CYS A 73 17.05 2.92 -6.71
N GLU A 74 18.03 2.44 -7.46
CA GLU A 74 19.15 3.24 -7.99
C GLU A 74 18.70 4.34 -8.96
N TYR A 75 17.50 4.20 -9.55
CA TYR A 75 16.91 5.24 -10.40
C TYR A 75 16.48 6.51 -9.63
N GLY A 76 16.61 6.54 -8.30
CA GLY A 76 16.46 7.75 -7.48
C GLY A 76 15.04 8.29 -7.38
N LYS A 77 14.03 7.49 -7.75
CA LYS A 77 12.61 7.88 -7.69
C LYS A 77 12.07 7.77 -6.26
N PRO A 78 11.15 8.65 -5.83
CA PRO A 78 10.34 8.43 -4.65
C PRO A 78 9.72 7.03 -4.70
N THR A 79 9.97 6.22 -3.67
CA THR A 79 9.63 4.79 -3.71
C THR A 79 9.06 4.32 -2.38
N ILE A 80 7.93 3.64 -2.46
CA ILE A 80 7.35 2.86 -1.37
C ILE A 80 7.64 1.38 -1.65
N ILE A 81 8.45 0.76 -0.79
CA ILE A 81 8.71 -0.68 -0.85
C ILE A 81 7.65 -1.37 0.01
N ALA A 82 6.64 -1.98 -0.62
CA ALA A 82 5.50 -2.59 0.07
C ALA A 82 5.81 -3.97 0.68
N VAL A 83 7.08 -4.40 0.62
CA VAL A 83 7.60 -5.63 1.20
C VAL A 83 8.62 -5.25 2.27
N ASP A 84 8.47 -5.78 3.47
CA ASP A 84 9.42 -5.55 4.56
C ASP A 84 10.61 -6.52 4.45
N PHE A 85 11.76 -5.99 4.02
CA PHE A 85 13.06 -6.68 3.94
C PHE A 85 13.92 -6.48 5.20
N GLY A 86 13.39 -5.83 6.23
CA GLY A 86 14.11 -5.51 7.46
C GLY A 86 14.99 -4.25 7.38
N GLU A 87 15.33 -3.71 8.54
CA GLU A 87 16.01 -2.42 8.66
C GLU A 87 17.41 -2.38 8.03
N GLY A 88 18.09 -3.53 7.98
CA GLY A 88 19.41 -3.64 7.35
C GLY A 88 19.36 -3.29 5.86
N PHE A 89 18.42 -3.90 5.14
CA PHE A 89 18.16 -3.60 3.73
C PHE A 89 17.72 -2.14 3.56
N LEU A 90 16.81 -1.65 4.41
CA LEU A 90 16.35 -0.26 4.34
C LEU A 90 17.48 0.75 4.49
N ARG A 91 18.44 0.50 5.40
CA ARG A 91 19.62 1.36 5.55
C ARG A 91 20.52 1.34 4.32
N GLN A 92 20.67 0.19 3.68
CA GLN A 92 21.47 0.07 2.44
C GLN A 92 20.80 0.84 1.30
N VAL A 93 19.51 0.59 1.05
CA VAL A 93 18.77 1.23 -0.04
C VAL A 93 18.64 2.74 0.15
N LYS A 94 18.55 3.22 1.40
CA LYS A 94 18.53 4.67 1.68
C LYS A 94 19.85 5.38 1.41
N LYS A 95 20.99 4.68 1.41
CA LYS A 95 22.28 5.27 1.03
C LYS A 95 22.34 5.59 -0.46
N ILE A 96 21.72 4.76 -1.30
CA ILE A 96 21.63 4.98 -2.75
C ILE A 96 20.50 5.94 -3.11
N ASN A 97 19.36 5.88 -2.42
CA ASN A 97 18.21 6.74 -2.67
C ASN A 97 17.53 7.13 -1.34
N PRO A 98 17.69 8.38 -0.88
CA PRO A 98 17.12 8.82 0.39
C PRO A 98 15.59 8.95 0.36
N LYS A 99 14.95 8.91 -0.83
CA LYS A 99 13.51 9.09 -1.02
C LYS A 99 12.73 7.76 -0.94
N ILE A 100 13.12 6.89 0.00
CA ILE A 100 12.53 5.56 0.16
C ILE A 100 11.81 5.44 1.49
N VAL A 101 10.61 4.85 1.44
CA VAL A 101 9.86 4.40 2.61
C VAL A 101 9.57 2.91 2.48
N MET A 102 9.82 2.15 3.53
CA MET A 102 9.51 0.73 3.61
C MET A 102 8.65 0.51 4.86
N PRO A 103 7.33 0.60 4.73
CA PRO A 103 6.45 0.46 5.88
C PRO A 103 6.30 -1.01 6.26
N LYS A 104 6.17 -1.28 7.57
CA LYS A 104 5.82 -2.63 8.07
C LYS A 104 4.48 -3.13 7.53
N ALA A 105 3.57 -2.20 7.27
CA ALA A 105 2.33 -2.42 6.56
C ALA A 105 1.91 -1.10 5.89
N MET A 106 1.48 -1.17 4.64
CA MET A 106 1.02 -0.05 3.83
C MET A 106 -0.21 0.64 4.44
N CYS A 107 -0.99 -0.09 5.25
CA CYS A 107 -2.15 0.45 5.98
C CYS A 107 -1.79 1.08 7.34
N ASN A 108 -0.50 1.28 7.64
CA ASN A 108 -0.03 1.79 8.93
C ASN A 108 0.82 3.07 8.81
N ILE A 109 0.59 3.86 7.76
CA ILE A 109 1.39 5.06 7.47
C ILE A 109 0.50 6.29 7.34
N HIS A 110 1.01 7.38 7.90
CA HIS A 110 0.47 8.74 7.79
C HIS A 110 1.31 9.56 6.79
N PRO A 111 0.75 10.64 6.22
CA PRO A 111 1.45 11.49 5.25
C PRO A 111 2.44 12.46 5.93
N ASN A 112 3.44 11.91 6.61
CA ASN A 112 4.47 12.66 7.35
C ASN A 112 5.88 12.11 7.13
N THR A 113 6.11 11.49 5.97
CA THR A 113 7.39 10.89 5.59
C THR A 113 8.44 11.93 5.20
N GLY A 114 8.02 13.15 4.86
CA GLY A 114 8.89 14.23 4.40
C GLY A 114 9.21 14.15 2.91
N ILE A 115 8.58 13.22 2.18
CA ILE A 115 8.74 13.04 0.73
C ILE A 115 7.40 13.39 0.08
N PRO A 116 7.27 14.51 -0.65
CA PRO A 116 5.99 15.06 -1.08
C PRO A 116 5.09 14.10 -1.88
N GLU A 117 5.69 13.28 -2.75
CA GLU A 117 4.96 12.31 -3.58
C GLU A 117 4.38 11.18 -2.74
N ILE A 118 5.16 10.70 -1.77
CA ILE A 118 4.76 9.65 -0.83
C ILE A 118 3.70 10.19 0.14
N ASP A 119 3.87 11.40 0.65
CA ASP A 119 2.89 12.03 1.55
C ASP A 119 1.57 12.31 0.83
N THR A 120 1.63 12.79 -0.42
CA THR A 120 0.44 12.97 -1.27
C THR A 120 -0.32 11.66 -1.45
N TYR A 121 0.39 10.56 -1.71
CA TYR A 121 -0.21 9.24 -1.77
C TYR A 121 -0.87 8.85 -0.43
N PHE A 122 -0.17 9.03 0.70
CA PHE A 122 -0.68 8.68 2.03
C PHE A 122 -1.84 9.55 2.53
N THR A 123 -2.10 10.72 1.92
CA THR A 123 -3.35 11.46 2.18
C THR A 123 -4.60 10.75 1.66
N LYS A 124 -4.45 9.82 0.71
CA LYS A 124 -5.55 9.13 0.04
C LYS A 124 -5.60 7.64 0.37
N TYR A 125 -4.45 7.01 0.49
CA TYR A 125 -4.33 5.60 0.86
C TYR A 125 -3.26 5.38 1.92
N GLY A 126 -3.59 4.73 3.03
CA GLY A 126 -2.67 4.60 4.16
C GLY A 126 -3.40 4.09 5.40
N PHE A 127 -3.11 4.69 6.55
CA PHE A 127 -3.86 4.44 7.79
C PHE A 127 -5.36 4.74 7.61
N PRO A 128 -6.24 3.71 7.57
CA PRO A 128 -7.64 3.93 7.24
C PRO A 128 -8.32 4.85 8.25
N THR A 129 -8.94 5.92 7.76
CA THR A 129 -9.56 6.96 8.60
C THR A 129 -11.01 7.14 8.19
N PHE A 130 -11.90 7.13 9.16
CA PHE A 130 -13.35 7.09 8.97
C PHE A 130 -14.01 8.30 9.60
N LYS A 131 -15.01 8.85 8.94
CA LYS A 131 -15.97 9.77 9.51
C LYS A 131 -17.31 9.06 9.64
N ILE A 132 -17.79 8.94 10.87
CA ILE A 132 -18.95 8.10 11.21
C ILE A 132 -20.12 9.00 11.58
N ILE A 133 -21.29 8.72 11.00
CA ILE A 133 -22.56 9.36 11.35
C ILE A 133 -23.36 8.39 12.21
N LEU A 134 -23.73 8.83 13.40
CA LEU A 134 -24.43 8.04 14.41
C LEU A 134 -25.89 8.45 14.54
N ASP A 135 -26.75 7.48 14.80
CA ASP A 135 -28.15 7.67 15.16
C ASP A 135 -28.35 7.32 16.65
N HIS A 136 -28.87 8.27 17.42
CA HIS A 136 -29.11 8.17 18.85
C HIS A 136 -30.59 7.98 19.22
N SER A 137 -31.47 7.78 18.23
CA SER A 137 -32.93 7.73 18.44
C SER A 137 -33.41 6.52 19.25
N GLN A 138 -32.70 5.38 19.21
CA GLN A 138 -33.14 4.11 19.81
C GLN A 138 -32.52 3.79 21.19
N GLY A 139 -31.99 4.79 21.91
CA GLY A 139 -31.55 4.65 23.30
C GLY A 139 -30.07 4.99 23.53
N LYS A 140 -29.47 4.40 24.58
CA LYS A 140 -28.14 4.78 25.09
C LYS A 140 -26.97 4.42 24.17
N ILE A 141 -27.14 3.40 23.32
CA ILE A 141 -26.08 2.94 22.39
C ILE A 141 -26.42 3.42 20.98
N PRO A 142 -25.56 4.23 20.35
CA PRO A 142 -25.81 4.72 19.01
C PRO A 142 -25.70 3.63 17.94
N ILE A 143 -26.47 3.81 16.86
CA ILE A 143 -26.42 2.97 15.65
C ILE A 143 -25.60 3.67 14.59
N ILE A 144 -24.75 2.93 13.88
CA ILE A 144 -23.93 3.45 12.79
C ILE A 144 -24.82 3.63 11.56
N LYS A 145 -25.19 4.88 11.26
CA LYS A 145 -26.09 5.22 10.14
C LYS A 145 -25.34 5.30 8.83
N ASN A 146 -24.15 5.91 8.84
CA ASN A 146 -23.33 6.06 7.65
C ASN A 146 -21.84 6.15 8.01
N ILE A 147 -20.98 5.77 7.07
CA ILE A 147 -19.53 5.84 7.22
C ILE A 147 -18.93 6.41 5.93
N GLU A 148 -18.21 7.51 6.07
CA GLU A 148 -17.40 8.11 5.01
C GLU A 148 -15.94 7.70 5.23
N LEU A 149 -15.32 7.10 4.21
CA LEU A 149 -13.91 6.68 4.24
C LEU A 149 -13.02 7.80 3.71
N LEU A 150 -12.34 8.51 4.62
CA LEU A 150 -11.46 9.62 4.29
C LEU A 150 -10.14 9.11 3.68
N VAL A 151 -9.51 8.15 4.37
CA VAL A 151 -8.29 7.47 3.93
C VAL A 151 -8.57 5.98 3.85
N GLU A 152 -8.15 5.34 2.77
CA GLU A 152 -8.47 3.94 2.47
C GLU A 152 -7.21 3.07 2.51
N SER A 153 -7.34 1.79 2.87
CA SER A 153 -6.27 0.81 2.68
C SER A 153 -5.91 0.67 1.20
N PRO A 154 -4.64 0.64 0.78
CA PRO A 154 -4.27 0.48 -0.63
C PRO A 154 -4.89 -0.74 -1.32
N CYS A 155 -5.14 -1.82 -0.59
CA CYS A 155 -5.80 -3.02 -1.11
C CYS A 155 -7.35 -2.94 -1.17
N GLY A 156 -7.97 -1.83 -0.75
CA GLY A 156 -9.43 -1.62 -0.81
C GLY A 156 -10.28 -2.33 0.25
N VAL A 157 -9.69 -3.24 1.04
CA VAL A 157 -10.42 -4.07 2.03
C VAL A 157 -11.16 -3.22 3.09
N SER A 158 -10.57 -2.09 3.51
CA SER A 158 -11.23 -1.16 4.44
C SER A 158 -12.56 -0.60 3.90
N ARG A 159 -12.69 -0.39 2.58
CA ARG A 159 -13.94 0.06 1.96
C ARG A 159 -14.93 -1.09 1.84
N GLU A 160 -14.47 -2.28 1.46
CA GLU A 160 -15.32 -3.46 1.32
C GLU A 160 -15.98 -3.84 2.65
N GLY A 161 -15.22 -3.74 3.75
CA GLY A 161 -15.71 -4.06 5.09
C GLY A 161 -16.76 -3.09 5.65
N LEU A 162 -16.92 -1.87 5.09
CA LEU A 162 -17.87 -0.87 5.62
C LEU A 162 -19.31 -1.37 5.64
N LYS A 163 -19.68 -2.23 4.68
CA LYS A 163 -21.02 -2.84 4.59
C LYS A 163 -21.39 -3.63 5.85
N GLN A 164 -20.39 -4.11 6.59
CA GLN A 164 -20.60 -4.87 7.82
C GLN A 164 -20.85 -3.99 9.04
N LEU A 165 -20.60 -2.69 8.96
CA LEU A 165 -20.74 -1.76 10.08
C LEU A 165 -22.06 -0.99 10.01
N ILE A 166 -22.54 -0.66 8.81
CA ILE A 166 -23.77 0.11 8.61
C ILE A 166 -24.97 -0.65 9.22
N GLY A 167 -25.77 0.06 10.01
CA GLY A 167 -26.94 -0.49 10.72
C GLY A 167 -26.62 -1.22 12.02
N LYS A 168 -25.34 -1.41 12.38
CA LYS A 168 -24.94 -2.04 13.65
C LYS A 168 -24.79 -1.03 14.78
N LYS A 169 -24.91 -1.53 16.02
CA LYS A 169 -24.61 -0.77 17.23
C LYS A 169 -23.11 -0.50 17.33
N LEU A 170 -22.75 0.70 17.77
CA LEU A 170 -21.37 1.06 18.07
C LEU A 170 -20.96 0.45 19.43
N VAL A 171 -20.51 -0.80 19.39
CA VAL A 171 -20.04 -1.57 20.55
C VAL A 171 -18.71 -2.25 20.21
N PRO A 172 -17.87 -2.60 21.21
CA PRO A 172 -16.56 -3.23 20.98
C PRO A 172 -16.59 -4.47 20.09
N GLU A 173 -17.66 -5.27 20.16
CA GLU A 173 -17.85 -6.49 19.37
C GLU A 173 -18.00 -6.18 17.88
N THR A 174 -18.73 -5.12 17.54
CA THR A 174 -18.89 -4.65 16.16
C THR A 174 -17.54 -4.23 15.56
N ILE A 175 -16.75 -3.49 16.34
CA ILE A 175 -15.42 -3.02 15.90
C ILE A 175 -14.44 -4.18 15.79
N THR A 176 -14.44 -5.10 16.76
CA THR A 176 -13.61 -6.31 16.75
C THR A 176 -13.95 -7.19 15.54
N SER A 177 -15.24 -7.43 15.27
CA SER A 177 -15.68 -8.21 14.12
C SER A 177 -15.21 -7.60 12.79
N TYR A 178 -15.26 -6.28 12.66
CA TYR A 178 -14.70 -5.60 11.50
C TYR A 178 -13.19 -5.78 11.40
N GLY A 179 -12.44 -5.60 12.50
CA GLY A 179 -10.99 -5.84 12.51
C GLY A 179 -10.59 -7.27 12.10
N VAL A 180 -11.34 -8.27 12.57
CA VAL A 180 -11.17 -9.68 12.19
C VAL A 180 -11.39 -9.87 10.69
N PHE A 181 -12.46 -9.29 10.13
CA PHE A 181 -12.70 -9.33 8.69
C PHE A 181 -11.55 -8.72 7.89
N ILE A 182 -11.06 -7.54 8.28
CA ILE A 182 -9.92 -6.90 7.60
C ILE A 182 -8.68 -7.81 7.61
N ARG A 183 -8.39 -8.48 8.74
CA ARG A 183 -7.25 -9.39 8.84
C ARG A 183 -7.42 -10.65 7.98
N HIS A 184 -8.63 -11.20 7.89
CA HIS A 184 -8.91 -12.35 7.02
C HIS A 184 -8.75 -12.02 5.53
N GLU A 185 -9.13 -10.82 5.11
CA GLU A 185 -9.08 -10.40 3.71
C GLU A 185 -7.75 -9.77 3.29
N CYS A 186 -6.87 -9.46 4.24
CA CYS A 186 -5.57 -8.88 3.97
C CYS A 186 -4.65 -9.91 3.30
N ARG A 187 -4.10 -9.51 2.16
CA ARG A 187 -3.11 -10.30 1.39
C ARG A 187 -1.76 -9.60 1.31
N GLU A 188 -1.51 -8.63 2.17
CA GLU A 188 -0.22 -7.95 2.18
C GLU A 188 0.88 -8.93 2.63
N PRO A 189 2.04 -8.98 1.94
CA PRO A 189 3.12 -9.86 2.34
C PRO A 189 3.62 -9.51 3.75
N ILE A 190 3.58 -10.49 4.65
CA ILE A 190 4.07 -10.33 6.03
C ILE A 190 5.55 -10.71 6.02
N SER A 191 6.41 -9.75 5.65
CA SER A 191 7.88 -9.86 5.52
C SER A 191 8.39 -10.98 4.59
N VAL A 192 9.61 -10.83 4.09
CA VAL A 192 10.32 -11.85 3.30
C VAL A 192 11.62 -12.21 3.98
#